data_AF-A0A1D1Z7B2-F1
#
_entry.id   AF-A0A1D1Z7B2-F1
#
_cell.length_a   1.000
_cell.length_b   1.000
_cell.length_c   1.000
_cell.angle_alpha   90.00
_cell.angle_beta   90.00
_cell.angle_gamma   90.00
#
_symmetry.space_group_name_H-M   'P 1'
#
loop_
_entity.id
_entity.type
_entity.pdbx_description
1 polymer ?
#
loop_
_entity_poly.entity_id
_entity_poly.type
_entity_poly.pdbx_seq_one_letter_code
_entity_poly.pdbx_strand_id
1 'polypeptide(L)'
;WLAYDTRCNDHLALMMEILGKIPRKIAIGGSRSKDYFDRHGDLKRIRRLKFWQLDQLLIEKYKFSDSDACKFSEFLCPILEFSPEKRPTAAQCLQHPWLRKKDPKPTDKSNEASIEKVAR
;
A
#
# COMPACT_ATOMS: atom_id res chain seq x y z
N TRP A 1 -17.10 -26.07 7.28
CA TRP A 1 -18.02 -24.97 6.91
C TRP A 1 -17.80 -23.71 7.73
N LEU A 2 -17.89 -23.74 9.08
CA LEU A 2 -17.63 -22.56 9.93
C LEU A 2 -16.25 -21.91 9.73
N ALA A 3 -15.18 -22.71 9.61
CA ALA A 3 -13.82 -22.18 9.44
C ALA A 3 -13.56 -21.44 8.10
N TYR A 4 -14.31 -21.76 7.03
CA TYR A 4 -14.15 -21.03 5.76
C TYR A 4 -14.67 -19.60 5.89
N ASP A 5 -15.81 -19.45 6.58
CA ASP A 5 -16.50 -18.18 6.72
C ASP A 5 -15.78 -17.24 7.71
N THR A 6 -15.18 -17.77 8.78
CA THR A 6 -14.30 -16.99 9.67
C THR A 6 -13.15 -16.34 8.90
N ARG A 7 -12.46 -17.09 8.03
CA ARG A 7 -11.34 -16.56 7.24
C ARG A 7 -11.74 -15.41 6.31
N CYS A 8 -12.91 -15.49 5.69
CA CYS A 8 -13.40 -14.40 4.83
C CYS A 8 -13.78 -13.15 5.64
N ASN A 9 -14.40 -13.32 6.82
CA ASN A 9 -14.71 -12.21 7.71
C ASN A 9 -13.42 -11.52 8.20
N ASP A 10 -12.43 -12.30 8.63
CA ASP A 10 -11.14 -11.76 9.09
C ASP A 10 -10.40 -11.06 7.95
N HIS A 11 -10.43 -11.63 6.74
CA HIS A 11 -9.81 -10.99 5.57
C HIS A 11 -10.44 -9.63 5.26
N LEU A 12 -11.78 -9.53 5.29
CA LEU A 12 -12.47 -8.25 5.10
C LEU A 12 -12.14 -7.25 6.20
N ALA A 13 -12.04 -7.70 7.45
CA ALA A 13 -11.61 -6.85 8.56
C ALA A 13 -10.19 -6.32 8.32
N LEU A 14 -9.24 -7.17 7.95
CA LEU A 14 -7.86 -6.76 7.65
C LEU A 14 -7.81 -5.73 6.51
N MET A 15 -8.59 -5.92 5.45
CA MET A 15 -8.70 -4.92 4.38
C MET A 15 -9.24 -3.59 4.91
N MET A 16 -10.27 -3.62 5.75
CA MET A 16 -10.86 -2.41 6.34
C MET A 16 -9.96 -1.71 7.37
N GLU A 17 -9.14 -2.46 8.10
CA GLU A 17 -8.20 -1.91 9.08
C GLU A 17 -7.11 -1.08 8.39
N ILE A 18 -6.63 -1.53 7.23
CA ILE A 18 -5.54 -0.86 6.49
C ILE A 18 -6.08 0.24 5.56
N LEU A 19 -7.16 -0.04 4.82
CA LEU A 19 -7.66 0.83 3.75
C LEU A 19 -8.82 1.72 4.19
N GLY A 20 -9.32 1.55 5.41
CA GLY A 20 -10.49 2.24 5.93
C GLY A 20 -11.81 1.57 5.54
N LYS A 21 -12.91 2.28 5.79
CA LYS A 21 -14.26 1.72 5.62
C LYS A 21 -14.59 1.50 4.14
N ILE A 22 -15.06 0.29 3.81
CA ILE A 22 -15.54 -0.04 2.46
C ILE A 22 -16.74 0.86 2.11
N PRO A 23 -16.74 1.54 0.95
CA PRO A 23 -17.89 2.30 0.50
C PRO A 23 -19.15 1.43 0.44
N ARG A 24 -20.25 1.91 1.01
CA ARG A 24 -21.51 1.13 1.14
C ARG A 24 -21.95 0.49 -0.17
N LYS A 25 -21.83 1.20 -1.29
CA LYS A 25 -22.20 0.70 -2.64
C LYS A 25 -21.46 -0.59 -3.00
N ILE A 26 -20.17 -0.68 -2.65
CA ILE A 26 -19.33 -1.85 -2.87
C ILE A 26 -19.67 -2.95 -1.86
N ALA A 27 -19.78 -2.58 -0.57
CA ALA A 27 -20.07 -3.53 0.51
C ALA A 27 -21.35 -4.33 0.27
N ILE A 28 -22.44 -3.66 -0.13
CA ILE A 28 -23.75 -4.32 -0.33
C ILE A 28 -23.92 -4.93 -1.73
N GLY A 29 -23.08 -4.56 -2.71
CA GLY A 29 -23.22 -4.97 -4.11
C GLY A 29 -22.81 -6.43 -4.40
N GLY A 30 -22.10 -7.08 -3.50
CA GLY A 30 -21.65 -8.46 -3.68
C GLY A 30 -22.76 -9.50 -3.53
N SER A 31 -22.66 -10.64 -4.23
CA SER A 31 -23.63 -11.75 -4.16
C SER A 31 -23.77 -12.35 -2.75
N ARG A 32 -22.67 -12.39 -1.99
CA ARG A 32 -22.63 -12.84 -0.58
C ARG A 32 -22.58 -11.70 0.42
N SER A 33 -22.89 -10.45 0.00
CA SER A 33 -22.77 -9.27 0.88
C SER A 33 -23.56 -9.41 2.17
N LYS A 34 -24.74 -10.05 2.09
CA LYS A 34 -25.65 -10.27 3.23
C LYS A 34 -25.05 -11.14 4.32
N ASP A 35 -24.05 -11.96 4.04
CA ASP A 35 -23.42 -12.83 5.05
C ASP A 35 -22.37 -12.07 5.88
N TYR A 36 -21.75 -11.06 5.28
CA TYR A 36 -20.62 -10.32 5.85
C TYR A 36 -21.00 -8.93 6.38
N PHE A 37 -21.87 -8.20 5.67
CA PHE A 37 -22.19 -6.80 5.95
C PHE A 37 -23.64 -6.60 6.40
N ASP A 38 -23.85 -5.60 7.24
CA ASP A 38 -25.17 -5.08 7.58
C ASP A 38 -25.72 -4.11 6.50
N ARG A 39 -26.91 -3.56 6.75
CA ARG A 39 -27.55 -2.61 5.82
C ARG A 39 -26.80 -1.26 5.68
N HIS A 40 -25.93 -0.96 6.65
CA HIS A 40 -25.11 0.25 6.73
C HIS A 40 -23.73 0.05 6.08
N GLY A 41 -23.36 -1.20 5.77
CA GLY A 41 -22.07 -1.57 5.15
C GLY A 41 -20.99 -1.92 6.18
N ASP A 42 -21.37 -2.19 7.43
CA ASP A 42 -20.47 -2.57 8.51
C ASP A 42 -20.41 -4.10 8.67
N LEU A 43 -19.26 -4.64 9.09
CA LEU A 43 -19.09 -6.07 9.28
C LEU A 43 -19.96 -6.58 10.44
N LYS A 44 -20.75 -7.63 10.18
CA LYS A 44 -21.69 -8.19 11.16
C LYS A 44 -20.98 -8.81 12.36
N ARG A 45 -19.89 -9.53 12.11
CA ARG A 45 -19.19 -10.33 13.11
C ARG A 45 -18.09 -9.56 13.83
N ILE A 46 -17.40 -8.67 13.12
CA ILE A 46 -16.25 -7.93 13.64
C ILE A 46 -16.66 -6.47 13.81
N ARG A 47 -16.96 -6.09 15.06
CA ARG A 47 -17.42 -4.74 15.41
C ARG A 47 -16.31 -3.79 15.83
N ARG A 48 -15.13 -4.32 16.14
CA ARG A 48 -13.98 -3.54 16.60
C ARG A 48 -12.86 -3.70 15.57
N LEU A 49 -12.72 -2.70 14.71
CA LEU A 49 -11.64 -2.59 13.75
C LEU A 49 -10.57 -1.66 14.32
N LYS A 50 -9.30 -2.07 14.24
CA LYS A 50 -8.18 -1.21 14.60
C LYS A 50 -7.60 -0.61 13.34
N PHE A 51 -7.93 0.64 13.07
CA PHE A 51 -7.40 1.32 11.90
C PHE A 51 -5.91 1.59 12.05
N TRP A 52 -5.16 1.29 10.99
CA TRP A 52 -3.72 1.49 10.94
C TRP A 52 -3.36 2.13 9.59
N GLN A 53 -2.59 3.22 9.61
CA GLN A 53 -2.11 3.85 8.38
C GLN A 53 -0.96 3.04 7.77
N LEU A 54 -1.05 2.72 6.48
CA LEU A 54 -0.11 1.81 5.82
C LEU A 54 1.37 2.26 5.96
N ASP A 55 1.64 3.54 5.89
CA ASP A 55 2.96 4.15 6.13
C ASP A 55 3.47 3.89 7.56
N GLN A 56 2.65 4.10 8.59
CA GLN A 56 3.00 3.80 9.98
C GLN A 56 3.32 2.30 10.16
N LEU A 57 2.56 1.43 9.50
CA LEU A 57 2.83 -0.01 9.54
C LEU A 57 4.19 -0.34 8.92
N LEU A 58 4.52 0.29 7.79
CA LEU A 58 5.81 0.13 7.11
C LEU A 58 6.98 0.62 7.97
N ILE A 59 6.81 1.74 8.67
CA ILE A 59 7.84 2.28 9.58
C ILE A 59 8.01 1.38 10.81
N GLU A 60 6.92 1.11 11.53
CA GLU A 60 7.01 0.42 12.82
C GLU A 60 7.39 -1.05 12.68
N LYS A 61 6.74 -1.76 11.74
CA LYS A 61 6.90 -3.21 11.59
C LYS A 61 8.02 -3.59 10.64
N TYR A 62 8.18 -2.85 9.55
CA TYR A 62 9.13 -3.17 8.48
C TYR A 62 10.37 -2.25 8.49
N LYS A 63 10.45 -1.29 9.41
CA LYS A 63 11.60 -0.39 9.59
C LYS A 63 11.96 0.41 8.34
N PHE A 64 10.94 0.79 7.55
CA PHE A 64 11.12 1.74 6.46
C PHE A 64 11.48 3.12 7.01
N SER A 65 12.19 3.92 6.22
CA SER A 65 12.31 5.36 6.49
C SER A 65 10.96 6.04 6.29
N ASP A 66 10.65 7.11 7.03
CA ASP A 66 9.40 7.87 6.84
C ASP A 66 9.18 8.28 5.39
N SER A 67 10.24 8.72 4.70
CA SER A 67 10.17 9.15 3.30
C SER A 67 9.84 8.00 2.36
N ASP A 68 10.41 6.82 2.56
CA ASP A 68 10.16 5.67 1.68
C ASP A 68 8.81 5.01 1.99
N ALA A 69 8.43 4.96 3.26
CA ALA A 69 7.11 4.49 3.68
C ALA A 69 6.00 5.35 3.07
N CYS A 70 6.15 6.68 3.10
CA CYS A 70 5.21 7.62 2.49
C CYS A 70 5.11 7.43 0.96
N LYS A 71 6.24 7.40 0.24
CA LYS A 71 6.21 7.18 -1.23
C LYS A 71 5.64 5.82 -1.62
N PHE A 72 5.89 4.79 -0.80
CA PHE A 72 5.38 3.45 -1.06
C PHE A 72 3.89 3.33 -0.75
N SER A 73 3.41 3.97 0.32
CA SER A 73 1.98 4.03 0.62
C SER A 73 1.22 4.83 -0.45
N GLU A 74 1.77 5.95 -0.93
CA GLU A 74 1.23 6.71 -2.07
C GLU A 74 1.09 5.86 -3.34
N PHE A 75 2.03 4.95 -3.57
CA PHE A 75 1.97 4.00 -4.68
C PHE A 75 0.90 2.91 -4.47
N LEU A 76 0.83 2.31 -3.27
CA LEU A 76 -0.03 1.16 -2.99
C LEU A 76 -1.50 1.53 -2.75
N CYS A 77 -1.79 2.62 -2.05
CA CYS A 77 -3.15 3.00 -1.67
C CYS A 77 -4.11 3.09 -2.88
N PRO A 78 -3.74 3.73 -4.01
CA PRO A 78 -4.60 3.77 -5.19
C PRO A 78 -4.85 2.39 -5.82
N ILE A 79 -3.85 1.50 -5.78
CA ILE A 79 -3.95 0.13 -6.33
C ILE A 79 -4.93 -0.71 -5.50
N LEU A 80 -4.98 -0.46 -4.19
CA LEU A 80 -5.79 -1.19 -3.23
C LEU A 80 -7.19 -0.59 -3.02
N GLU A 81 -7.54 0.50 -3.70
CA GLU A 81 -8.84 1.17 -3.62
C GLU A 81 -10.01 0.17 -3.80
N PHE A 82 -11.07 0.29 -3.00
CA PHE A 82 -12.18 -0.68 -3.04
C PHE A 82 -13.00 -0.58 -4.32
N SER A 83 -13.09 0.63 -4.88
CA SER A 83 -13.81 0.86 -6.13
C SER A 83 -12.91 0.50 -7.32
N PRO A 84 -13.24 -0.52 -8.12
CA PRO A 84 -12.37 -0.95 -9.23
C PRO A 84 -12.17 0.14 -10.28
N GLU A 85 -13.20 0.98 -10.49
CA GLU A 85 -13.16 2.10 -11.44
C GLU A 85 -12.14 3.18 -11.08
N LYS A 86 -11.77 3.29 -9.80
CA LYS A 86 -10.78 4.25 -9.32
C LYS A 86 -9.36 3.70 -9.32
N ARG A 87 -9.19 2.39 -9.54
CA ARG A 87 -7.86 1.78 -9.52
C ARG A 87 -7.08 2.18 -10.77
N PRO A 88 -5.81 2.58 -10.64
CA PRO A 88 -4.96 2.80 -11.79
C PRO A 88 -4.75 1.50 -12.57
N THR A 89 -4.66 1.62 -13.88
CA THR A 89 -4.23 0.52 -14.74
C THR A 89 -2.76 0.19 -14.51
N ALA A 90 -2.34 -1.03 -14.82
CA ALA A 90 -0.93 -1.44 -14.70
C ALA A 90 0.02 -0.50 -15.45
N ALA A 91 -0.38 -0.02 -16.63
CA ALA A 91 0.39 0.93 -17.43
C ALA A 91 0.59 2.29 -16.71
N GLN A 92 -0.43 2.77 -15.99
CA GLN A 92 -0.32 3.97 -15.14
C GLN A 92 0.56 3.72 -13.91
N CYS A 93 0.44 2.55 -13.27
CA CYS A 93 1.28 2.19 -12.12
C CYS A 93 2.78 2.22 -12.46
N LEU A 94 3.16 1.77 -13.65
CA LEU A 94 4.56 1.79 -14.12
C LEU A 94 5.15 3.21 -14.22
N GLN A 95 4.30 4.23 -14.37
CA GLN A 95 4.74 5.62 -14.46
C GLN A 95 4.95 6.26 -13.08
N HIS A 96 4.58 5.57 -12.00
CA HIS A 96 4.64 6.14 -10.65
C HIS A 96 6.08 6.45 -10.23
N PRO A 97 6.36 7.61 -9.61
CA PRO A 97 7.71 8.01 -9.20
C PRO A 97 8.43 7.00 -8.31
N TRP A 98 7.68 6.23 -7.51
CA TRP A 98 8.24 5.17 -6.67
C TRP A 98 8.92 4.04 -7.47
N LEU A 99 8.39 3.68 -8.64
CA LEU A 99 8.95 2.65 -9.52
C LEU A 99 10.01 3.19 -10.48
N ARG A 100 9.95 4.49 -10.80
CA ARG A 100 10.91 5.13 -11.70
C ARG A 100 12.24 5.28 -10.98
N LYS A 101 13.22 4.44 -11.35
CA LYS A 101 14.61 4.58 -10.90
C LYS A 101 15.06 6.02 -11.15
N LYS A 102 15.65 6.67 -10.14
CA LYS A 102 16.53 7.81 -10.39
C LYS A 102 17.67 7.26 -11.22
N ASP A 103 17.83 7.75 -12.45
CA ASP A 103 19.05 7.51 -13.21
C ASP A 103 20.24 7.82 -12.29
N PRO A 104 21.28 6.97 -12.26
CA PRO A 104 22.47 7.29 -11.48
C PRO A 104 22.96 8.65 -11.94
N LYS A 105 23.05 9.61 -11.00
CA LYS A 105 23.74 10.87 -11.25
C LYS A 105 25.10 10.52 -11.87
N PRO A 106 25.51 11.15 -12.99
CA PRO A 106 26.86 10.98 -13.46
C PRO A 106 27.78 11.37 -12.31
N THR A 107 28.50 10.39 -11.78
CA THR A 107 29.54 10.62 -10.79
C THR A 107 30.59 11.46 -11.48
N ASP A 108 30.74 12.72 -11.06
CA ASP A 108 31.86 13.56 -11.43
C ASP A 108 33.14 12.81 -11.06
N LYS A 109 33.76 12.17 -12.06
CA LYS A 109 35.14 11.73 -12.01
C LYS A 109 36.01 12.98 -12.12
N SER A 110 36.13 13.72 -11.03
CA SER A 110 37.17 14.74 -10.90
C SER A 110 37.75 14.63 -9.51
N ASN A 111 38.99 14.11 -9.49
CA ASN A 111 40.10 14.44 -8.58
C ASN A 111 40.68 13.20 -7.88
N GLU A 112 41.58 12.48 -8.57
CA GLU A 112 42.87 12.06 -7.98
C GLU A 112 43.86 11.58 -9.07
N ALA A 113 44.25 12.48 -9.97
CA ALA A 113 45.46 12.34 -10.80
C ALA A 113 46.49 13.33 -10.28
N SER A 114 46.89 13.17 -9.02
CA SER A 114 47.88 14.02 -8.36
C SER A 114 48.61 13.23 -7.28
N ILE A 115 49.39 12.21 -7.66
CA ILE A 115 50.63 11.76 -7.01
C ILE A 115 51.35 10.90 -8.06
N GLU A 116 52.29 11.49 -8.79
CA GLU A 116 53.50 10.87 -9.42
C GLU A 116 54.12 11.82 -10.45
N LYS A 117 54.49 13.02 -10.02
CA LYS A 117 55.49 13.85 -10.73
C LYS A 117 56.34 14.68 -9.75
N VAL A 118 56.86 14.02 -8.72
CA VAL A 118 58.02 14.44 -7.91
C VAL A 118 58.56 13.10 -7.39
N ALA A 119 59.75 12.58 -7.68
CA ALA A 119 61.03 13.21 -7.84
C ALA A 119 61.88 12.53 -8.93
N ARG A 120 62.86 13.32 -9.35
CA ARG A 120 63.97 13.04 -10.25
C ARG A 120 64.96 12.04 -9.68
#